data_AF-A0A239HLB0-F1
#
_entry.id   AF-A0A239HLB0-F1
#
_cell.length_a   1.000
_cell.length_b   1.000
_cell.length_c   1.000
_cell.angle_alpha   90.00
_cell.angle_beta   90.00
_cell.angle_gamma   90.00
#
_symmetry.space_group_name_H-M   'P 1'
#
loop_
_entity.id
_entity.type
_entity.pdbx_description
1 polymer ?
#
loop_
_entity_poly.entity_id
_entity_poly.type
_entity_poly.pdbx_seq_one_letter_code
_entity_poly.pdbx_strand_id
1 'polypeptide(L)'
;MAPTRLNSVHAIATWWDGIELWITGLPFVPQSVVVLLVLVPIAFGVARLFDRVLAEVLRALGRDRRSERDAQAALSDSSSTEGH
;
A
#
# COMPACT_ATOMS: atom_id res chain seq x y z
N MET A 1 23.11 19.48 -21.88
CA MET A 1 23.07 20.27 -20.63
C MET A 1 21.61 20.34 -20.21
N ALA A 2 21.19 19.48 -19.28
CA ALA A 2 19.76 19.16 -19.03
C ALA A 2 19.12 20.14 -18.02
N PRO A 3 18.25 21.08 -18.44
CA PRO A 3 17.65 22.10 -17.58
C PRO A 3 16.19 21.78 -17.18
N THR A 4 15.71 20.55 -17.39
CA THR A 4 14.29 20.21 -17.23
C THR A 4 13.88 19.96 -15.79
N ARG A 5 14.77 19.39 -14.97
CA ARG A 5 14.46 18.99 -13.58
C ARG A 5 14.14 20.18 -12.67
N LEU A 6 14.90 21.28 -12.77
CA LEU A 6 14.68 22.46 -11.94
C LEU A 6 13.35 23.13 -12.31
N ASN A 7 13.07 23.34 -13.59
CA ASN A 7 11.82 23.95 -14.03
C ASN A 7 10.58 23.15 -13.58
N SER A 8 10.62 21.82 -13.62
CA SER A 8 9.53 20.98 -13.13
C SER A 8 9.31 21.10 -11.61
N VAL A 9 10.37 21.10 -10.81
CA VAL A 9 10.26 21.21 -9.34
C VAL A 9 9.71 22.59 -8.94
N HIS A 10 10.17 23.68 -9.57
CA HIS A 10 9.67 25.03 -9.31
C HIS A 10 8.20 25.21 -9.75
N ALA A 11 7.80 24.58 -10.85
CA ALA A 11 6.42 24.60 -11.31
C ALA A 11 5.47 23.90 -10.31
N ILE A 12 5.88 22.75 -9.77
CA ILE A 12 5.13 22.03 -8.73
C ILE A 12 5.06 22.87 -7.45
N ALA A 13 6.17 23.48 -7.02
CA ALA A 13 6.22 24.31 -5.82
C ALA A 13 5.32 25.55 -5.92
N THR A 14 5.28 26.23 -7.08
CA THR A 14 4.43 27.41 -7.28
C THR A 14 2.95 27.06 -7.32
N TRP A 15 2.60 25.90 -7.89
CA TRP A 15 1.22 25.40 -7.85
C TRP A 15 0.80 25.02 -6.43
N TRP A 16 1.71 24.37 -5.69
CA TRP A 16 1.49 24.00 -4.28
C TRP A 16 1.36 25.24 -3.38
N ASP A 17 2.16 26.28 -3.59
CA ASP A 17 2.05 27.57 -2.90
C ASP A 17 0.64 28.20 -3.08
N GLY A 18 0.07 28.11 -4.28
CA GLY A 18 -1.32 28.52 -4.52
C GLY A 18 -2.36 27.69 -3.75
N ILE A 19 -2.10 26.38 -3.56
CA ILE A 19 -2.92 25.52 -2.71
C ILE A 19 -2.77 25.92 -1.24
N GLU A 20 -1.55 26.18 -0.77
CA GLU A 20 -1.29 26.64 0.60
C GLU A 20 -2.02 27.96 0.89
N LEU A 21 -1.98 28.93 -0.02
CA LEU A 21 -2.73 30.18 0.10
C LEU A 21 -4.24 29.98 0.12
N TRP A 22 -4.77 29.08 -0.71
CA TRP A 22 -6.19 28.77 -0.72
C TRP A 22 -6.64 28.12 0.60
N ILE A 23 -5.88 27.13 1.10
CA ILE A 23 -6.21 26.42 2.34
C ILE A 23 -6.09 27.33 3.56
N THR A 24 -5.02 28.13 3.63
CA THR A 24 -4.76 29.04 4.76
C THR A 24 -5.64 30.29 4.73
N GLY A 25 -6.15 30.67 3.56
CA GLY A 25 -7.13 31.76 3.39
C GLY A 25 -8.56 31.40 3.83
N LEU A 26 -8.84 30.12 4.09
CA LEU A 26 -10.15 29.66 4.55
C LEU A 26 -10.32 29.85 6.08
N PRO A 27 -11.52 30.23 6.56
CA PRO A 27 -11.82 30.19 7.99
C PRO A 27 -11.89 28.74 8.51
N PHE A 28 -11.82 28.56 9.84
CA PHE A 28 -11.68 27.25 10.50
C PHE A 28 -12.69 26.17 10.06
N VAL A 29 -13.97 26.55 9.87
CA VAL A 29 -15.05 25.60 9.52
C VAL A 29 -14.82 24.97 8.14
N PRO A 30 -14.75 25.72 7.03
CA PRO A 30 -14.50 25.13 5.72
C PRO A 30 -13.11 24.46 5.62
N GLN A 31 -12.09 24.97 6.31
CA GLN A 31 -10.77 24.30 6.37
C GLN A 31 -10.90 22.89 6.95
N SER A 32 -11.62 22.74 8.06
CA SER A 32 -11.87 21.44 8.71
C SER A 32 -12.69 20.49 7.83
N VAL A 33 -13.66 21.02 7.07
CA VAL A 33 -14.45 20.22 6.11
C VAL A 33 -13.57 19.67 5.00
N VAL A 34 -12.68 20.49 4.41
CA VAL A 34 -11.73 20.03 3.39
C VAL A 34 -10.80 18.96 3.95
N VAL A 35 -10.27 19.18 5.17
CA VAL A 35 -9.44 18.19 5.85
C VAL A 35 -10.20 16.88 6.05
N LEU A 36 -11.43 16.90 6.57
CA LEU A 36 -12.22 15.70 6.78
C LEU A 36 -12.50 14.97 5.46
N LEU A 37 -12.84 15.72 4.41
CA LEU A 37 -13.14 15.18 3.09
C LEU A 37 -11.93 14.49 2.44
N VAL A 38 -10.70 14.94 2.74
CA VAL A 38 -9.47 14.31 2.27
C VAL A 38 -9.00 13.19 3.21
N LEU A 39 -9.08 13.40 4.53
CA LEU A 39 -8.58 12.48 5.54
C LEU A 39 -9.40 11.19 5.60
N VAL A 40 -10.72 11.27 5.52
CA VAL A 40 -11.62 10.10 5.55
C VAL A 40 -11.33 9.12 4.41
N PRO A 41 -11.30 9.51 3.13
CA PRO A 41 -10.99 8.59 2.04
C PRO A 41 -9.54 8.08 2.10
N ILE A 42 -8.58 8.89 2.56
CA ILE A 42 -7.20 8.43 2.78
C ILE A 42 -7.18 7.34 3.84
N ALA A 43 -7.78 7.58 5.00
CA ALA A 43 -7.84 6.60 6.09
C ALA A 43 -8.53 5.31 5.64
N PHE A 44 -9.63 5.42 4.91
CA PHE A 44 -10.33 4.28 4.33
C PHE A 44 -9.48 3.53 3.30
N GLY A 45 -8.75 4.24 2.44
CA GLY A 45 -7.83 3.67 1.48
C GLY A 45 -6.68 2.92 2.15
N VAL A 46 -6.10 3.50 3.20
CA VAL A 46 -5.05 2.89 4.02
C VAL A 46 -5.60 1.65 4.74
N ALA A 47 -6.76 1.72 5.37
CA ALA A 47 -7.39 0.56 6.01
C ALA A 47 -7.60 -0.59 5.01
N ARG A 48 -8.15 -0.30 3.82
CA ARG A 48 -8.29 -1.30 2.76
C ARG A 48 -6.97 -1.87 2.26
N LEU A 49 -5.93 -1.05 2.22
CA LEU A 49 -4.60 -1.50 1.83
C LEU A 49 -4.06 -2.48 2.88
N PHE A 50 -4.16 -2.15 4.16
CA PHE A 50 -3.80 -3.04 5.26
C PHE A 50 -4.57 -4.36 5.20
N ASP A 51 -5.88 -4.32 5.00
CA ASP A 51 -6.71 -5.52 4.86
C ASP A 51 -6.24 -6.40 3.70
N ARG A 52 -5.91 -5.81 2.55
CA ARG A 52 -5.38 -6.56 1.40
C ARG A 52 -4.01 -7.15 1.66
N VAL A 53 -3.11 -6.38 2.25
CA VAL A 53 -1.76 -6.85 2.61
C VAL A 53 -1.86 -8.01 3.58
N LEU A 54 -2.72 -7.92 4.59
CA LEU A 54 -2.94 -8.99 5.55
C LEU A 54 -3.51 -10.23 4.88
N ALA A 55 -4.51 -10.09 4.00
CA ALA A 55 -5.06 -11.21 3.25
C ALA A 55 -4.00 -11.89 2.36
N GLU A 56 -3.16 -11.11 1.70
CA GLU A 56 -2.11 -11.62 0.81
C GLU A 56 -1.01 -12.35 1.61
N VAL A 57 -0.60 -11.80 2.75
CA VAL A 57 0.37 -12.43 3.67
C VAL A 57 -0.18 -13.74 4.22
N LEU A 58 -1.45 -13.78 4.64
CA LEU A 58 -2.07 -15.00 5.14
C LEU A 58 -2.22 -16.06 4.04
N ARG A 59 -2.53 -15.65 2.80
CA ARG A 59 -2.56 -16.55 1.63
C ARG A 59 -1.18 -17.10 1.31
N ALA A 60 -0.15 -16.27 1.33
CA ALA A 60 1.23 -16.70 1.12
C ALA A 60 1.65 -17.70 2.20
N LEU A 61 1.40 -17.41 3.48
CA LEU A 61 1.77 -18.30 4.59
C LEU A 61 0.94 -19.60 4.62
N GLY A 62 -0.32 -19.54 4.19
CA GLY A 62 -1.16 -20.73 4.00
C GLY A 62 -0.72 -21.57 2.80
N ARG A 63 -0.21 -20.94 1.75
CA ARG A 63 0.36 -21.62 0.59
C ARG A 63 1.69 -22.28 0.92
N ASP A 64 2.57 -21.61 1.68
CA ASP A 64 3.83 -22.19 2.14
C ASP A 64 3.59 -23.43 3.01
N ARG A 65 2.70 -23.34 4.01
CA ARG A 65 2.34 -24.50 4.85
C ARG A 65 1.74 -25.67 4.06
N ARG A 66 0.97 -25.39 3.01
CA ARG A 66 0.40 -26.45 2.15
C ARG A 66 1.48 -27.09 1.27
N SER A 67 2.37 -26.27 0.70
CA SER A 67 3.52 -26.73 -0.08
C SER A 67 4.46 -27.61 0.74
N GLU A 68 4.75 -27.24 1.98
CA GLU A 68 5.59 -28.04 2.90
C GLU A 68 4.95 -29.39 3.24
N ARG A 69 3.63 -29.41 3.50
CA ARG A 69 2.89 -30.64 3.79
C ARG A 69 2.82 -31.58 2.58
N ASP A 70 2.59 -31.02 1.40
CA ASP A 70 2.55 -31.79 0.15
C ASP A 70 3.94 -32.36 -0.18
N ALA A 71 5.02 -31.59 0.08
CA ALA A 71 6.39 -32.07 -0.05
C ALA A 71 6.73 -33.19 0.95
N GLN A 72 6.31 -33.07 2.22
CA GLN A 72 6.51 -34.13 3.23
C GLN A 72 5.73 -35.40 2.88
N ALA A 73 4.50 -35.29 2.38
CA ALA A 73 3.72 -36.44 1.96
C ALA A 73 4.39 -37.21 0.81
N ALA A 74 4.95 -36.50 -0.17
CA ALA A 74 5.70 -37.11 -1.28
C ALA A 74 7.00 -37.82 -0.81
N LEU A 75 7.71 -37.21 0.16
CA LEU A 75 8.89 -37.83 0.77
C LEU A 75 8.54 -39.12 1.54
N SER A 76 7.45 -39.12 2.31
CA SER A 76 6.97 -40.33 2.99
C SER A 76 6.61 -41.46 2.02
N ASP A 77 5.93 -41.17 0.91
CA ASP A 77 5.53 -42.16 -0.09
C ASP A 77 6.75 -42.81 -0.80
N SER A 78 7.77 -42.01 -1.13
CA SER A 78 9.02 -42.50 -1.71
C SER A 78 9.79 -43.43 -0.76
N SER A 79 9.90 -43.06 0.51
CA SER A 79 10.60 -43.87 1.53
C SER A 79 9.93 -45.21 1.80
N SER A 80 8.60 -45.28 1.63
CA SER A 80 7.84 -46.53 1.80
C SER A 80 7.94 -47.46 0.60
N THR A 81 8.36 -46.95 -0.56
CA THR A 81 8.52 -47.71 -1.82
C THR A 81 9.94 -48.29 -1.98
N GLU A 82 10.97 -47.67 -1.41
CA GLU A 82 12.38 -48.15 -1.49
C GLU A 82 12.76 -49.22 -0.46
N GLY A 83 11.87 -49.58 0.47
CA GLY A 83 12.14 -50.53 1.57
C GLY A 83 11.75 -52.00 1.31
N HIS A 84 11.37 -52.37 0.09
CA HIS A 84 10.96 -53.73 -0.31
C HIS A 84 11.93 -54.33 -1.34
#